data_AF-A0A1C6RHU0-F1
#
_entry.id   AF-A0A1C6RHU0-F1
#
_cell.length_a   1.000
_cell.length_b   1.000
_cell.length_c   1.000
_cell.angle_alpha   90.00
_cell.angle_beta   90.00
_cell.angle_gamma   90.00
#
_symmetry.space_group_name_H-M   'P 1'
#
loop_
_entity.id
_entity.type
_entity.pdbx_description
1 polymer ?
#
loop_
_entity_poly.entity_id
_entity_poly.type
_entity_poly.pdbx_seq_one_letter_code
_entity_poly.pdbx_strand_id
1 'polypeptide(L)'
;MTTDQLPGYEIRQILGEVVSSMARTRNPYREGVKNLRGGAYDPMAPDNLTRWRTDSVARLGEEAMRLGANAVIGMRFDSRDCGEMWMEICAYGTAVIVVPKMPDVMPPDQPMVAADTAHEPEIAEAPGGIAEPASAPNLGTAAETPTPKT
;
A
#
# COMPACT_ATOMS: atom_id res chain seq x y z
N MET A 1 10.60 3.14 -3.02
CA MET A 1 11.70 3.74 -2.24
C MET A 1 12.65 4.47 -3.19
N THR A 2 13.37 5.49 -2.71
CA THR A 2 14.31 6.26 -3.56
C THR A 2 15.70 5.62 -3.63
N THR A 3 16.07 4.79 -2.67
CA THR A 3 17.34 4.05 -2.68
C THR A 3 17.31 2.90 -3.68
N ASP A 4 18.48 2.52 -4.18
CA ASP A 4 18.64 1.36 -5.06
C ASP A 4 18.85 0.06 -4.25
N GLN A 5 19.17 0.19 -2.96
CA GLN A 5 19.37 -0.92 -2.03
C GLN A 5 18.27 -0.93 -0.96
N LEU A 6 17.87 -2.14 -0.55
CA LEU A 6 16.95 -2.37 0.57
C LEU A 6 17.65 -3.16 1.67
N PRO A 7 18.20 -2.51 2.71
CA PRO A 7 18.73 -3.21 3.87
C PRO A 7 17.68 -4.15 4.48
N GLY A 8 18.08 -5.39 4.76
CA GLY A 8 17.19 -6.43 5.29
C GLY A 8 16.36 -7.16 4.23
N TYR A 9 16.54 -6.87 2.95
CA TYR A 9 15.90 -7.58 1.84
C TYR A 9 16.90 -7.93 0.73
N GLU A 10 16.59 -8.96 -0.04
CA GLU A 10 17.31 -9.35 -1.26
C GLU A 10 16.39 -9.23 -2.48
N ILE A 11 16.91 -8.64 -3.57
CA ILE A 11 16.21 -8.58 -4.85
C ILE A 11 16.32 -9.96 -5.52
N ARG A 12 15.19 -10.64 -5.68
CA ARG A 12 15.09 -11.93 -6.36
C ARG A 12 14.92 -11.79 -7.87
N GLN A 13 14.22 -10.75 -8.30
CA GLN A 13 13.96 -10.53 -9.72
C GLN A 13 13.75 -9.04 -10.02
N ILE A 14 14.24 -8.61 -11.18
CA ILE A 14 13.96 -7.28 -11.76
C ILE A 14 12.91 -7.48 -12.86
N LEU A 15 11.80 -6.77 -12.76
CA LEU A 15 10.68 -6.87 -13.71
C LEU A 15 10.70 -5.79 -14.78
N GLY A 16 11.52 -4.75 -14.59
CA GLY A 16 11.72 -3.67 -15.55
C GLY A 16 11.37 -2.31 -14.98
N GLU A 17 11.39 -1.30 -15.85
CA GLU A 17 11.00 0.06 -15.52
C GLU A 17 9.48 0.18 -15.40
N VAL A 18 9.03 0.98 -14.44
CA VAL A 18 7.64 1.40 -14.30
C VAL A 18 7.57 2.91 -14.25
N VAL A 19 6.52 3.46 -14.86
CA VAL A 19 6.29 4.90 -14.99
C VAL A 19 4.82 5.19 -14.73
N SER A 20 4.55 6.30 -14.06
CA SER A 20 3.22 6.89 -13.92
C SER A 20 3.28 8.37 -14.27
N SER A 21 2.32 8.83 -15.05
CA SER A 21 2.20 10.23 -15.48
C SER A 21 0.80 10.74 -15.18
N MET A 22 0.72 11.94 -14.60
CA MET A 22 -0.55 12.63 -14.38
C MET A 22 -0.49 14.06 -14.89
N ALA A 23 -1.44 14.41 -15.75
CA ALA A 23 -1.67 15.78 -16.17
C ALA A 23 -2.60 16.50 -15.18
N ARG A 24 -2.25 17.73 -14.82
CA ARG A 24 -3.09 18.63 -14.03
C ARG A 24 -3.26 19.95 -14.76
N THR A 25 -4.50 20.42 -14.83
CA THR A 25 -4.79 21.77 -15.33
C THR A 25 -4.25 22.80 -14.35
N ARG A 26 -3.46 23.74 -14.86
CA ARG A 26 -3.29 25.05 -14.26
C ARG A 26 -4.61 25.80 -14.46
N ASN A 27 -5.18 26.41 -13.42
CA ASN A 27 -6.41 27.19 -13.58
C ASN A 27 -6.04 28.67 -13.82
N PRO A 28 -6.01 29.15 -15.08
CA PRO A 28 -5.59 30.51 -15.39
C PRO A 28 -6.53 31.58 -14.82
N TYR A 29 -7.77 31.25 -14.46
CA TYR A 29 -8.69 32.21 -13.82
C TYR A 29 -8.44 32.33 -12.31
N ARG A 30 -8.08 31.23 -11.62
CA ARG A 30 -7.65 31.30 -10.20
C ARG A 30 -6.23 31.82 -10.05
N GLU A 31 -5.37 31.64 -11.05
CA GLU A 31 -3.99 32.14 -11.03
C GLU A 31 -3.85 33.53 -11.67
N GLY A 32 -4.60 33.85 -12.72
CA GLY A 32 -4.62 35.17 -13.35
C GLY A 32 -5.30 36.25 -12.51
N VAL A 33 -6.31 35.89 -11.70
CA VAL A 33 -6.89 36.81 -10.70
C VAL A 33 -5.92 37.07 -9.54
N LYS A 34 -4.98 36.15 -9.25
CA LYS A 34 -3.90 36.41 -8.26
C LYS A 34 -2.94 37.46 -8.77
N ASN A 35 -2.59 37.47 -10.06
CA ASN A 35 -1.73 38.50 -10.66
C ASN A 35 -2.37 39.90 -10.59
N LEU A 36 -3.70 40.00 -10.61
CA LEU A 36 -4.44 41.28 -10.46
C LEU A 36 -4.66 41.69 -8.99
N ARG A 37 -4.51 40.76 -8.03
CA ARG A 37 -4.60 40.99 -6.57
C ARG A 37 -3.24 40.86 -5.88
N GLY A 38 -2.19 41.41 -6.48
CA GLY A 38 -0.86 41.53 -5.85
C GLY A 38 -0.05 40.23 -5.75
N GLY A 39 -0.39 39.19 -6.50
CA GLY A 39 0.39 37.95 -6.59
C GLY A 39 0.33 37.06 -5.34
N ALA A 40 -0.70 37.20 -4.50
CA ALA A 40 -0.79 36.47 -3.25
C ALA A 40 -0.72 34.94 -3.44
N TYR A 41 0.23 34.31 -2.74
CA TYR A 41 0.47 32.87 -2.70
C TYR A 41 -0.79 32.10 -2.28
N ASP A 42 -1.04 30.94 -2.91
CA ASP A 42 -2.13 30.06 -2.49
C ASP A 42 -1.74 29.30 -1.22
N PRO A 43 -2.38 29.54 -0.07
CA PRO A 43 -2.02 28.82 1.16
C PRO A 43 -2.25 27.31 1.04
N MET A 44 -3.08 26.84 0.10
CA MET A 44 -3.34 25.41 -0.12
C MET A 44 -2.41 24.77 -1.17
N ALA A 45 -1.51 25.55 -1.81
CA ALA A 45 -0.59 25.00 -2.79
C ALA A 45 0.32 23.87 -2.24
N PRO A 46 0.91 23.98 -1.03
CA PRO A 46 1.73 22.90 -0.48
C PRO A 46 0.98 21.58 -0.31
N ASP A 47 -0.25 21.66 0.21
CA ASP A 47 -1.09 20.48 0.45
C ASP A 47 -1.48 19.80 -0.86
N ASN A 48 -1.85 20.60 -1.87
CA ASN A 48 -2.16 20.09 -3.21
C ASN A 48 -0.94 19.41 -3.85
N LEU A 49 0.25 20.01 -3.78
CA LEU A 49 1.48 19.43 -4.32
C LEU A 49 1.82 18.11 -3.61
N THR A 50 1.63 18.02 -2.30
CA THR A 50 1.84 16.79 -1.53
C THR A 50 0.86 15.71 -1.96
N ARG A 51 -0.44 16.05 -2.06
CA ARG A 51 -1.48 15.14 -2.53
C ARG A 51 -1.17 14.59 -3.93
N TRP A 52 -0.73 15.44 -4.86
CA TRP A 52 -0.43 14.98 -6.22
C TRP A 52 0.79 14.06 -6.28
N ARG A 53 1.80 14.28 -5.45
CA ARG A 53 2.93 13.35 -5.32
C ARG A 53 2.46 12.00 -4.78
N THR A 54 1.64 11.99 -3.73
CA THR A 54 1.09 10.75 -3.18
C THR A 54 0.24 9.99 -4.20
N ASP A 55 -0.63 10.69 -4.94
CA ASP A 55 -1.42 10.10 -6.03
C ASP A 55 -0.51 9.45 -7.11
N SER A 56 0.65 10.06 -7.38
CA SER A 56 1.61 9.53 -8.38
C SER A 56 2.28 8.27 -7.89
N VAL A 57 2.69 8.23 -6.62
CA VAL A 57 3.26 7.01 -6.00
C VAL A 57 2.26 5.86 -6.03
N ALA A 58 1.00 6.13 -5.71
CA ALA A 58 -0.05 5.11 -5.72
C ALA A 58 -0.21 4.50 -7.12
N ARG A 59 -0.31 5.33 -8.17
CA ARG A 59 -0.39 4.88 -9.57
C ARG A 59 0.86 4.13 -10.02
N LEU A 60 2.05 4.58 -9.64
CA LEU A 60 3.29 3.87 -9.93
C LEU A 60 3.29 2.47 -9.30
N GLY A 61 2.77 2.36 -8.08
CA GLY A 61 2.56 1.08 -7.40
C GLY A 61 1.57 0.17 -8.14
N GLU A 62 0.48 0.72 -8.67
CA GLU A 62 -0.47 -0.03 -9.50
C GLU A 62 0.19 -0.60 -10.76
N GLU A 63 1.01 0.20 -11.46
CA GLU A 63 1.76 -0.29 -12.63
C GLU A 63 2.77 -1.38 -12.25
N ALA A 64 3.45 -1.24 -11.12
CA ALA A 64 4.35 -2.28 -10.60
C ALA A 64 3.62 -3.57 -10.22
N MET A 65 2.44 -3.46 -9.58
CA MET A 65 1.60 -4.61 -9.24
C MET A 65 1.10 -5.35 -10.48
N ARG A 66 0.80 -4.64 -11.58
CA ARG A 66 0.44 -5.28 -12.87
C ARG A 66 1.56 -6.15 -13.44
N LEU A 67 2.82 -5.82 -13.14
CA LEU A 67 3.97 -6.64 -13.50
C LEU A 67 4.24 -7.78 -12.52
N GLY A 68 3.55 -7.82 -11.37
CA GLY A 68 3.77 -8.79 -10.30
C GLY A 68 4.89 -8.39 -9.32
N ALA A 69 5.32 -7.13 -9.33
CA ALA A 69 6.29 -6.64 -8.35
C ALA A 69 5.66 -6.44 -6.97
N ASN A 70 6.49 -6.61 -5.93
CA ASN A 70 6.14 -6.28 -4.55
C ASN A 70 6.90 -5.04 -4.03
N ALA A 71 7.82 -4.49 -4.82
CA ALA A 71 8.53 -3.25 -4.50
C ALA A 71 8.94 -2.46 -5.75
N VAL A 72 9.11 -1.14 -5.57
CA VAL A 72 9.71 -0.23 -6.55
C VAL A 72 10.93 0.45 -5.91
N ILE A 73 12.09 0.34 -6.56
CA ILE A 73 13.36 0.91 -6.11
C ILE A 73 13.84 2.02 -7.05
N GLY A 74 14.82 2.80 -6.61
CA GLY A 74 15.38 3.88 -7.42
C GLY A 74 14.35 4.92 -7.84
N MET A 75 13.26 5.07 -7.07
CA MET A 75 12.13 5.90 -7.45
C MET A 75 12.54 7.37 -7.57
N ARG A 76 12.09 8.04 -8.62
CA ARG A 76 12.31 9.46 -8.88
C ARG A 76 11.00 10.14 -9.29
N PHE A 77 11.01 11.46 -9.22
CA PHE A 77 9.94 12.30 -9.73
C PHE A 77 10.49 13.29 -10.73
N ASP A 78 9.68 13.57 -11.75
CA ASP A 78 9.85 14.70 -12.64
C ASP A 78 8.56 15.52 -12.68
N SER A 79 8.67 16.82 -12.94
CA SER A 79 7.54 17.69 -13.16
C SER A 79 7.86 18.66 -14.27
N ARG A 80 6.98 18.73 -15.28
CA ARG A 80 7.18 19.60 -16.44
C ARG A 80 5.90 20.32 -16.81
N ASP A 81 6.02 21.58 -17.20
CA ASP A 81 4.93 22.33 -17.79
C ASP A 81 4.68 21.84 -19.22
N CYS A 82 3.43 21.50 -19.51
CA CYS A 82 2.96 21.01 -20.81
C CYS A 82 2.10 22.09 -21.46
N GLY A 83 2.76 23.09 -22.07
CA GLY A 83 2.09 24.30 -22.57
C GLY A 83 1.64 25.23 -21.44
N GLU A 84 0.68 26.10 -21.72
CA GLU A 84 0.27 27.15 -20.77
C GLU A 84 -0.73 26.67 -19.70
N MET A 85 -1.50 25.63 -20.02
CA MET A 85 -2.64 25.21 -19.20
C MET A 85 -2.42 23.92 -18.42
N TRP A 86 -1.34 23.19 -18.65
CA TRP A 86 -1.15 21.87 -18.06
C TRP A 86 0.24 21.72 -17.49
N MET A 87 0.33 21.00 -16.38
CA MET A 87 1.58 20.48 -15.86
C MET A 87 1.47 18.98 -15.71
N GLU A 88 2.57 18.29 -15.96
CA GLU A 88 2.72 16.86 -15.70
C GLU A 88 3.49 16.66 -14.41
N ILE A 89 3.06 15.66 -13.65
CA ILE A 89 3.84 15.05 -12.59
C ILE A 89 4.07 13.60 -13.00
N CYS A 90 5.33 13.23 -13.12
CA CYS A 90 5.78 11.89 -13.48
C CYS A 90 6.51 11.27 -12.30
N ALA A 91 6.20 10.02 -11.99
CA ALA A 91 6.97 9.20 -11.05
C ALA A 91 7.41 7.93 -11.77
N TYR A 92 8.66 7.53 -11.59
CA TYR A 92 9.24 6.36 -12.25
C TYR A 92 10.25 5.65 -11.37
N GLY A 93 10.55 4.39 -11.69
CA GLY A 93 11.53 3.58 -10.97
C GLY A 93 11.60 2.15 -11.52
N THR A 94 12.24 1.25 -10.78
CA THR A 94 12.40 -0.15 -11.19
C THR A 94 11.52 -1.05 -10.35
N ALA A 95 10.64 -1.80 -11.00
CA ALA A 95 9.79 -2.82 -10.38
C ALA A 95 10.61 -4.08 -10.10
N VAL A 96 10.54 -4.57 -8.87
CA VAL A 96 11.32 -5.73 -8.40
C VAL A 96 10.49 -6.65 -7.51
N ILE A 97 10.93 -7.90 -7.41
CA ILE A 97 10.50 -8.85 -6.38
C ILE A 97 11.61 -8.93 -5.33
N VAL A 98 11.29 -8.59 -4.08
CA VAL A 98 12.20 -8.69 -2.94
C VAL A 98 11.71 -9.72 -1.93
N VAL A 99 12.65 -10.32 -1.19
CA VAL A 99 12.36 -11.19 -0.04
C VAL A 99 13.20 -10.77 1.17
N PRO A 100 12.75 -11.02 2.42
CA PRO A 100 13.57 -10.74 3.59
C PRO A 100 14.93 -11.44 3.52
N LYS A 101 16.00 -10.70 3.81
CA LYS A 101 17.34 -11.27 3.96
C LYS A 101 17.41 -11.97 5.32
N MET A 102 17.72 -13.26 5.35
CA MET A 102 18.07 -13.93 6.61
C MET A 102 19.38 -13.32 7.16
N PRO A 103 19.48 -13.05 8.47
CA PRO A 103 20.71 -12.52 9.03
C PRO A 103 21.86 -13.52 8.84
N ASP A 104 23.01 -13.03 8.35
CA ASP A 104 24.23 -13.83 8.12
C ASP A 104 24.85 -14.43 9.40
N VAL A 105 24.36 -14.01 10.59
CA VAL A 105 24.81 -14.53 11.88
C VAL A 105 23.61 -14.91 12.72
N MET A 106 23.39 -16.21 12.90
CA MET A 106 22.73 -16.71 14.11
C MET A 106 23.73 -16.49 15.26
N PRO A 107 23.38 -15.74 16.32
CA PRO A 107 24.22 -15.69 17.50
C PRO A 107 24.44 -17.12 18.00
N PRO A 108 25.68 -17.52 18.35
CA PRO A 108 26.00 -18.89 18.75
C PRO A 108 25.21 -19.41 19.97
N ASP A 109 24.47 -18.55 20.68
CA ASP A 109 23.71 -18.86 21.89
C ASP A 109 22.19 -18.65 21.76
N GLN A 110 21.57 -18.85 20.60
CA GLN A 110 20.11 -18.93 20.50
C GLN A 110 19.61 -20.38 20.61
N PRO A 111 19.21 -20.87 21.80
CA PRO A 111 18.42 -22.09 21.88
C PRO A 111 17.00 -21.79 21.37
N MET A 112 16.63 -22.40 20.24
CA MET A 112 15.28 -22.75 19.79
C MET A 112 14.19 -21.67 19.56
N VAL A 113 14.38 -20.38 19.84
CA VAL A 113 13.31 -19.38 19.62
C VAL A 113 12.93 -19.21 18.13
N ALA A 114 13.81 -19.54 17.19
CA ALA A 114 13.52 -19.49 15.76
C ALA A 114 12.55 -20.59 15.27
N ALA A 115 12.36 -21.68 16.02
CA ALA A 115 11.46 -22.76 15.63
C ALA A 115 9.97 -22.40 15.87
N ASP A 116 9.66 -21.55 16.85
CA ASP A 116 8.28 -21.19 17.20
C ASP A 116 7.70 -20.06 16.32
N THR A 117 8.52 -19.36 15.53
CA THR A 117 8.05 -18.20 14.72
C THR A 117 7.95 -18.49 13.22
N ALA A 118 8.33 -19.69 12.78
CA ALA A 118 8.11 -20.13 11.41
C ALA A 118 6.63 -20.51 11.22
N HIS A 119 5.78 -19.52 11.00
CA HIS A 119 4.41 -19.76 10.54
C HIS A 119 4.50 -20.21 9.08
N GLU A 120 4.30 -21.51 8.83
CA GLU A 120 4.16 -22.04 7.48
C GLU A 120 2.94 -21.38 6.80
N PRO A 121 3.03 -20.97 5.52
CA PRO A 121 1.88 -20.45 4.83
C PRO A 121 0.90 -21.62 4.59
N GLU A 122 -0.28 -21.58 5.19
CA GLU A 122 -1.36 -22.51 4.87
C GLU A 122 -1.73 -22.35 3.39
N ILE A 123 -1.27 -23.31 2.58
CA ILE A 123 -1.72 -23.49 1.20
C ILE A 123 -3.12 -24.08 1.29
N ALA A 124 -4.12 -23.29 0.92
CA ALA A 124 -5.51 -23.72 0.90
C ALA A 124 -5.73 -24.78 -0.20
N GLU A 125 -6.00 -26.03 0.20
CA GLU A 125 -6.72 -26.99 -0.63
C GLU A 125 -7.72 -27.80 0.22
N ALA A 126 -9.01 -27.66 -0.10
CA ALA A 126 -10.07 -28.59 0.31
C ALA A 126 -10.05 -29.81 -0.64
N PRO A 127 -10.48 -31.04 -0.25
CA PRO A 127 -11.91 -31.30 0.00
C PRO A 127 -12.28 -32.43 1.00
N GLY A 128 -13.48 -32.33 1.57
CA GLY A 128 -14.39 -33.49 1.77
C GLY A 128 -14.26 -34.35 3.03
N GLY A 129 -15.27 -34.28 3.90
CA GLY A 129 -15.54 -35.29 4.93
C GLY A 129 -16.65 -34.86 5.89
N ILE A 130 -17.86 -35.36 5.66
CA ILE A 130 -19.06 -35.05 6.47
C ILE A 130 -18.88 -35.69 7.86
N ALA A 131 -18.86 -34.89 8.92
CA ALA A 131 -18.98 -35.36 10.29
C ALA A 131 -20.31 -34.85 10.87
N GLU A 132 -21.08 -35.75 11.50
CA GLU A 132 -22.42 -35.51 12.03
C GLU A 132 -22.49 -34.31 12.99
N PRO A 133 -23.61 -33.56 13.01
CA PRO A 133 -23.82 -32.53 14.02
C PRO A 133 -24.09 -33.17 15.40
N ALA A 134 -23.47 -32.61 16.43
CA ALA A 134 -23.67 -32.99 17.82
C ALA A 134 -25.15 -32.81 18.23
N SER A 135 -25.69 -33.83 18.91
CA SER A 135 -27.07 -33.87 19.38
C SER A 135 -27.35 -32.73 20.38
N ALA A 136 -28.41 -31.96 20.14
CA ALA A 136 -28.78 -30.81 20.96
C ALA A 136 -29.35 -31.25 22.33
N PRO A 137 -28.98 -30.60 23.45
CA PRO A 137 -29.54 -30.93 24.76
C PRO A 137 -31.00 -30.48 24.89
N ASN A 138 -31.84 -31.34 25.49
CA ASN A 138 -33.27 -31.13 25.71
C ASN A 138 -33.55 -29.94 26.65
N LEU A 139 -34.29 -28.95 26.15
CA LEU A 139 -34.82 -27.84 26.96
C LEU A 139 -36.15 -28.26 27.60
N GLY A 140 -36.06 -28.83 28.80
CA GLY A 140 -37.23 -29.29 29.54
C GLY A 140 -37.13 -28.99 31.03
N THR A 141 -37.13 -27.71 31.42
CA THR A 141 -37.73 -27.26 32.70
C THR A 141 -37.87 -25.74 32.73
N ALA A 142 -39.11 -25.29 32.82
CA ALA A 142 -39.49 -23.89 32.91
C ALA A 142 -39.26 -23.33 34.33
N ALA A 143 -38.94 -22.04 34.41
CA ALA A 143 -39.22 -21.22 35.59
C ALA A 143 -39.92 -19.94 35.13
N GLU A 144 -41.13 -19.76 35.64
CA GLU A 144 -42.12 -18.74 35.29
C GLU A 144 -41.65 -17.32 35.66
N THR A 145 -42.07 -16.32 34.87
CA THR A 145 -41.86 -14.89 35.16
C THR A 145 -43.10 -14.33 35.86
N PRO A 146 -43.01 -13.80 37.10
CA PRO A 146 -44.13 -13.11 37.73
C PRO A 146 -44.23 -11.66 37.27
N THR A 147 -45.36 -11.27 36.68
CA THR A 147 -45.72 -9.89 36.33
C THR A 147 -46.30 -9.15 37.56
N PRO A 148 -45.90 -7.91 37.88
CA PRO A 148 -46.69 -7.07 38.76
C PRO A 148 -47.72 -6.25 37.96
N LYS A 149 -48.94 -6.18 38.52
CA LYS A 149 -50.10 -5.45 37.99
C LYS A 149 -50.16 -4.02 38.55
N THR A 150 -50.77 -3.16 37.72
CA THR A 150 -51.31 -1.79 37.94
C THR A 150 -50.34 -0.67 38.23
#